data_AF-A0A4R0P7Q9-F1
#
_entry.id   AF-A0A4R0P7Q9-F1
#
_cell.length_a   1.000
_cell.length_b   1.000
_cell.length_c   1.000
_cell.angle_alpha   90.00
_cell.angle_beta   90.00
_cell.angle_gamma   90.00
#
_symmetry.space_group_name_H-M   'P 1'
#
loop_
_entity.id
_entity.type
_entity.pdbx_description
1 polymer ?
#
loop_
_entity_poly.entity_id
_entity_poly.type
_entity_poly.pdbx_seq_one_letter_code
_entity_poly.pdbx_strand_id
1 'polypeptide(L)' 'MSHNYFVYILTNKNKTVVYTGVTNDLEVRLKQHLENDNNKYAFTKKYNC' A
#
# COMPACT_ATOMS: atom_id res chain seq x y z
N MET A 1 -7.27 11.74 -22.82
CA MET A 1 -7.43 10.95 -21.58
C MET A 1 -6.12 11.06 -20.82
N SER A 2 -6.06 11.71 -19.66
CA SER A 2 -4.81 11.79 -18.88
C SER A 2 -4.69 10.53 -18.02
N HIS A 3 -3.57 9.83 -18.13
CA HIS A 3 -3.27 8.68 -17.28
C HIS A 3 -2.30 9.12 -16.19
N ASN A 4 -2.72 9.00 -14.93
CA ASN A 4 -1.85 9.24 -13.79
C ASN A 4 -1.30 7.91 -13.29
N TYR A 5 -0.01 7.88 -12.97
CA TYR A 5 0.65 6.74 -12.34
C TYR A 5 1.52 7.25 -11.20
N PHE A 6 1.37 6.63 -10.04
CA PHE A 6 2.08 6.96 -8.82
C PHE A 6 2.94 5.77 -8.42
N VAL A 7 4.23 6.01 -8.24
CA VAL A 7 5.11 5.10 -7.51
C VAL A 7 5.16 5.60 -6.07
N TYR A 8 4.92 4.72 -5.10
CA TYR A 8 4.84 5.09 -3.69
C TYR A 8 5.61 4.11 -2.81
N ILE A 9 5.96 4.60 -1.62
CA ILE A 9 6.67 3.85 -0.58
C ILE A 9 5.84 3.89 0.70
N LEU A 10 5.58 2.72 1.29
CA LEU A 10 5.02 2.57 2.63
C LEU A 10 6.07 1.96 3.56
N THR A 11 5.95 2.23 4.85
CA THR A 11 6.80 1.63 5.86
C THR A 11 6.01 1.34 7.12
N ASN A 12 6.39 0.28 7.81
CA ASN A 12 5.78 -0.06 9.08
C ASN A 12 6.09 1.02 10.13
N LYS A 13 5.31 1.05 11.22
CA LYS A 13 5.48 2.02 12.32
C LYS A 13 6.92 2.12 12.84
N ASN A 14 7.64 1.00 12.86
CA ASN A 14 9.01 0.91 13.36
C ASN A 14 10.08 1.30 12.31
N LYS A 15 9.68 1.60 11.07
CA LYS A 15 10.55 1.99 9.95
C LYS A 15 11.65 0.97 9.60
N THR A 16 11.36 -0.31 9.82
CA THR A 16 12.29 -1.42 9.53
C THR A 16 11.94 -2.18 8.26
N VAL A 17 10.74 -1.99 7.73
CA VAL A 17 10.24 -2.66 6.52
C VAL A 17 9.76 -1.62 5.53
N VAL A 18 10.17 -1.77 4.28
CA VAL A 18 9.79 -0.90 3.17
C VAL A 18 8.98 -1.70 2.17
N TYR A 19 7.85 -1.14 1.73
CA TYR A 19 7.01 -1.66 0.66
C TYR A 19 6.92 -0.62 -0.45
N THR A 20 7.17 -1.03 -1.70
CA THR A 20 7.04 -0.17 -2.87
C THR A 20 5.92 -0.68 -3.78
N GLY A 21 5.12 0.22 -4.33
CA GLY A 21 4.05 -0.14 -5.25
C GLY A 21 3.77 0.92 -6.29
N VAL A 22 2.94 0.54 -7.27
CA VAL A 22 2.43 1.44 -8.32
C VAL A 22 0.91 1.44 -8.33
N THR A 23 0.29 2.59 -8.59
CA THR A 23 -1.16 2.74 -8.73
C THR A 23 -1.50 3.92 -9.62
N ASN A 24 -2.68 3.89 -10.23
CA ASN A 24 -3.26 5.04 -10.93
C ASN A 24 -4.05 5.97 -9.99
N ASP A 25 -4.35 5.50 -8.78
CA ASP A 25 -5.05 6.24 -7.73
C ASP A 25 -4.44 5.89 -6.36
N LEU A 26 -3.83 6.88 -5.69
CA LEU A 26 -3.13 6.66 -4.43
C LEU A 26 -4.09 6.55 -3.24
N GLU A 27 -5.17 7.33 -3.22
CA GLU A 27 -6.13 7.38 -2.12
C GLU A 27 -6.89 6.06 -2.02
N VAL A 28 -7.42 5.58 -3.14
CA VAL A 28 -8.12 4.29 -3.22
C VAL A 28 -7.17 3.15 -2.81
N ARG A 29 -5.90 3.21 -3.24
CA ARG A 29 -4.92 2.17 -2.90
C ARG A 29 -4.59 2.14 -1.41
N LEU A 30 -4.47 3.30 -0.75
CA LEU A 30 -4.25 3.37 0.69
C LEU A 30 -5.45 2.80 1.45
N LYS A 31 -6.67 3.17 1.05
CA LYS A 31 -7.90 2.62 1.64
C LYS A 31 -7.96 1.10 1.50
N GLN A 32 -7.62 0.57 0.34
CA GLN A 32 -7.53 -0.88 0.10
C GLN A 32 -6.54 -1.56 1.05
N HIS A 33 -5.36 -0.99 1.29
CA HIS A 33 -4.39 -1.59 2.23
C HIS A 33 -4.89 -1.61 3.68
N LEU A 34 -5.60 -0.56 4.11
CA LEU A 34 -6.17 -0.46 5.45
C LEU A 34 -7.33 -1.45 5.66
N GLU A 35 -8.25 -1.52 4.70
CA GLU A 35 -9.48 -2.32 4.76
C GLU A 35 -9.27 -3.80 4.36
N ASN A 36 -8.04 -4.22 4.04
CA ASN A 36 -7.73 -5.59 3.60
C ASN A 36 -7.73 -6.61 4.76
N ASP A 37 -8.86 -6.76 5.43
CA ASP A 37 -9.03 -7.72 6.53
C ASP A 37 -9.14 -9.17 6.03
N ASN A 38 -9.55 -9.36 4.78
CA ASN A 38 -9.76 -10.67 4.19
C ASN A 38 -8.47 -11.35 3.68
N ASN A 39 -7.39 -10.59 3.46
CA ASN A 39 -6.12 -11.14 2.99
C ASN A 39 -4.99 -10.92 4.01
N LYS A 40 -5.00 -11.75 5.05
CA LYS A 40 -3.94 -11.81 6.07
C LYS A 40 -2.54 -12.14 5.51
N TYR A 41 -2.46 -12.65 4.28
CA TYR A 41 -1.19 -12.98 3.63
C TYR A 41 -0.62 -11.81 2.80
N ALA A 42 -1.36 -10.72 2.65
CA ALA A 42 -0.88 -9.52 1.98
C ALA A 42 0.34 -8.95 2.72
N PHE A 43 1.37 -8.55 1.97
CA PHE A 43 2.63 -8.05 2.53
C PHE A 43 2.42 -6.83 3.43
N THR A 44 1.66 -5.83 2.97
CA THR A 44 1.35 -4.61 3.74
C THR A 44 0.60 -4.92 5.03
N LYS A 45 -0.34 -5.89 5.02
CA LYS A 45 -1.05 -6.34 6.22
C LYS A 45 -0.12 -7.10 7.18
N LYS A 46 0.74 -7.98 6.66
CA LYS A 46 1.70 -8.77 7.46
C LYS A 46 2.66 -7.87 8.26
N TYR A 47 3.11 -6.78 7.67
CA TYR A 47 4.06 -5.86 8.32
C TYR A 47 3.41 -4.60 8.90
N ASN A 48 2.08 -4.48 8.78
CA ASN A 48 1.31 -3.30 9.20
C ASN A 48 1.93 -2.00 8.66
N CYS A 49 2.14 -1.98 7.34
CA CYS A 49 2.63 -0.84 6.57
C CYS A 49 1.47 0.03 6.06
#